data_AF-A0A944DG22-F1
#
_entry.id   AF-A0A944DG22-F1
#
_cell.length_a   1.000
_cell.length_b   1.000
_cell.length_c   1.000
_cell.angle_alpha   90.00
_cell.angle_beta   90.00
_cell.angle_gamma   90.00
#
_symmetry.space_group_name_H-M   'P 1'
#
loop_
_entity.id
_entity.type
_entity.pdbx_description
1 polymer ?
#
loop_
_entity_poly.entity_id
_entity_poly.type
_entity_poly.pdbx_seq_one_letter_code
_entity_poly.pdbx_strand_id
1 'polypeptide(L)'
;PFRNFVAQARLGVSEAEHEAFFTEMLGDLDEPSAPFGLMDVQGDGSNVSEAHHMLEPGLSTRIRERARSLGISAASLMHLAWALVVARTTGREDVVFGTVLFGRMQGGAQADRVLGMFINTLPVRLRIDERGVEAALRQTHETLARLLHHEHA
;
A
#
# COMPACT_ATOMS: atom_id res chain seq x y z
N PRO A 1 10.13 -15.40 -21.04
CA PRO A 1 9.95 -14.10 -20.33
C PRO A 1 9.32 -14.27 -18.93
N PHE A 2 8.07 -14.73 -18.82
CA PHE A 2 7.39 -14.96 -17.53
C PHE A 2 8.11 -15.98 -16.63
N ARG A 3 8.62 -17.08 -17.19
CA ARG A 3 9.40 -18.10 -16.46
C ARG A 3 10.68 -17.54 -15.80
N ASN A 4 11.30 -16.53 -16.39
CA ASN A 4 12.50 -15.90 -15.83
C ASN A 4 12.14 -14.94 -14.69
N PHE A 5 10.99 -14.26 -14.76
CA PHE A 5 10.46 -13.44 -13.67
C PHE A 5 10.11 -14.29 -12.45
N VAL A 6 9.41 -15.42 -12.63
CA VAL A 6 9.12 -16.36 -11.52
C VAL A 6 10.41 -16.90 -10.89
N ALA A 7 11.44 -17.17 -11.71
CA ALA A 7 12.74 -17.59 -11.20
C ALA A 7 13.47 -16.46 -10.44
N GLN A 8 13.35 -15.21 -10.88
CA GLN A 8 13.96 -14.05 -10.23
C GLN A 8 13.24 -13.66 -8.94
N ALA A 9 11.90 -13.77 -8.89
CA ALA A 9 11.10 -13.64 -7.68
C ALA A 9 11.51 -14.68 -6.62
N ARG A 10 11.83 -15.91 -7.04
CA ARG A 10 12.34 -17.00 -6.17
C ARG A 10 13.79 -16.84 -5.72
N LEU A 11 14.54 -15.90 -6.27
CA LEU A 11 15.92 -15.57 -5.87
C LEU A 11 15.97 -14.35 -4.93
N GLY A 12 14.81 -13.80 -4.55
CA GLY A 12 14.69 -12.68 -3.63
C GLY A 12 14.76 -13.10 -2.16
N VAL A 13 13.97 -12.41 -1.34
CA VAL A 13 13.78 -12.67 0.09
C VAL A 13 13.29 -14.11 0.30
N SER A 14 13.75 -14.77 1.36
CA SER A 14 13.31 -16.14 1.66
C SER A 14 11.87 -16.17 2.16
N GLU A 15 11.17 -17.31 1.98
CA GLU A 15 9.81 -17.52 2.49
C GLU A 15 9.72 -17.26 4.00
N ALA A 16 10.72 -17.69 4.77
CA ALA A 16 10.80 -17.45 6.21
C ALA A 16 10.92 -15.96 6.57
N GLU A 17 11.64 -15.17 5.76
CA GLU A 17 11.74 -13.72 5.97
C GLU A 17 10.43 -13.00 5.60
N HIS A 18 9.70 -13.46 4.58
CA HIS A 18 8.36 -12.96 4.30
C HIS A 18 7.38 -13.26 5.45
N GLU A 19 7.36 -14.50 5.93
CA GLU A 19 6.50 -14.92 7.04
C GLU A 19 6.82 -14.14 8.32
N ALA A 20 8.09 -13.98 8.67
CA ALA A 20 8.51 -13.21 9.83
C ALA A 20 8.05 -11.74 9.73
N PHE A 21 8.23 -11.12 8.56
CA PHE A 21 7.81 -9.73 8.33
C PHE A 21 6.30 -9.54 8.45
N PHE A 22 5.49 -10.39 7.81
CA PHE A 22 4.04 -10.27 7.89
C PHE A 22 3.48 -10.67 9.26
N THR A 23 4.14 -11.60 9.96
CA THR A 23 3.81 -11.94 11.36
C THR A 23 4.10 -10.76 12.29
N GLU A 24 5.23 -10.08 12.13
CA GLU A 24 5.54 -8.84 12.86
C GLU A 24 4.49 -7.75 12.58
N MET A 25 4.06 -7.63 11.32
CA MET A 25 3.14 -6.57 10.91
C MET A 25 1.68 -6.82 11.33
N LEU A 26 1.22 -8.07 11.33
CA LEU A 26 -0.21 -8.41 11.40
C LEU A 26 -0.56 -9.36 12.54
N GLY A 27 0.42 -9.96 13.22
CA GLY A 27 0.20 -11.08 14.15
C GLY A 27 -0.65 -10.73 15.38
N ASP A 28 -0.74 -9.45 15.74
CA ASP A 28 -1.56 -8.92 16.83
C ASP A 28 -2.86 -8.24 16.34
N LEU A 29 -3.20 -8.33 15.05
CA LEU A 29 -4.50 -7.88 14.56
C LEU A 29 -5.58 -8.91 14.91
N ASP A 30 -6.55 -8.48 15.70
CA ASP A 30 -7.70 -9.26 16.15
C ASP A 30 -8.96 -9.01 15.31
N GLU A 31 -9.08 -7.80 14.74
CA GLU A 31 -10.25 -7.37 13.97
C GLU A 31 -9.87 -6.62 12.69
N PRO A 32 -10.69 -6.69 11.62
CA PRO A 32 -10.46 -5.94 10.40
C PRO A 32 -10.73 -4.44 10.54
N SER A 33 -10.10 -3.64 9.69
CA SER A 33 -10.47 -2.24 9.52
C SER A 33 -11.62 -2.13 8.52
N ALA A 34 -12.86 -2.26 9.00
CA ALA A 34 -14.07 -2.23 8.17
C ALA A 34 -14.76 -0.85 8.23
N PRO A 35 -14.55 0.05 7.24
CA PRO A 35 -15.23 1.35 7.19
C PRO A 35 -16.74 1.20 7.33
N PHE A 36 -17.34 1.98 8.24
CA PHE A 36 -18.78 1.95 8.50
C PHE A 36 -19.33 0.58 8.94
N GLY A 37 -18.47 -0.33 9.42
CA GLY A 37 -18.87 -1.69 9.81
C GLY A 37 -19.28 -2.58 8.63
N LEU A 38 -18.94 -2.20 7.40
CA LEU A 38 -19.25 -2.97 6.19
C LEU A 38 -18.32 -4.17 6.09
N MET A 39 -18.81 -5.31 6.55
CA MET A 39 -18.10 -6.60 6.55
C MET A 39 -18.53 -7.53 5.41
N ASP A 40 -19.71 -7.29 4.84
CA ASP A 40 -20.20 -8.06 3.70
C ASP A 40 -19.61 -7.51 2.39
N VAL A 41 -18.47 -8.07 2.01
CA VAL A 41 -17.71 -7.70 0.80
C VAL A 41 -17.78 -8.77 -0.29
N GLN A 42 -18.57 -9.83 -0.07
CA GLN A 42 -18.73 -10.92 -1.03
C GLN A 42 -19.81 -10.55 -2.06
N GLY A 43 -19.39 -10.20 -3.27
CA GLY A 43 -20.29 -9.87 -4.37
C GLY A 43 -19.66 -10.14 -5.72
N ASP A 44 -20.48 -10.18 -6.77
CA ASP A 44 -20.05 -10.33 -8.17
C ASP A 44 -19.62 -9.00 -8.83
N GLY A 45 -19.56 -7.92 -8.03
CA GLY A 45 -19.23 -6.58 -8.49
C GLY A 45 -20.39 -5.81 -9.13
N SER A 46 -21.56 -6.41 -9.31
CA SER A 46 -22.71 -5.76 -10.00
C SER A 46 -23.26 -4.53 -9.27
N ASN A 47 -23.07 -4.45 -7.95
CA ASN A 47 -23.50 -3.34 -7.11
C ASN A 47 -22.39 -2.30 -6.84
N VAL A 48 -21.26 -2.38 -7.54
CA VAL A 48 -20.18 -1.41 -7.39
C VAL A 48 -20.58 -0.09 -8.06
N SER A 49 -20.51 1.00 -7.29
CA SER A 49 -20.64 2.36 -7.80
C SER A 49 -19.27 3.03 -7.82
N GLU A 50 -18.95 3.69 -8.93
CA GLU A 50 -17.68 4.39 -9.11
C GLU A 50 -17.86 5.90 -8.96
N ALA A 51 -16.96 6.52 -8.20
CA ALA A 51 -16.87 7.96 -8.05
C ALA A 51 -15.45 8.43 -8.34
N HIS A 52 -15.34 9.47 -9.16
CA HIS A 52 -14.06 10.08 -9.51
C HIS A 52 -14.05 11.54 -9.09
N HIS A 53 -13.02 11.94 -8.35
CA HIS A 53 -12.79 13.33 -8.00
C HIS A 53 -11.36 13.72 -8.36
N MET A 54 -11.22 14.66 -9.30
CA MET A 54 -9.91 15.18 -9.66
C MET A 54 -9.40 16.14 -8.60
N LEU A 55 -8.16 15.94 -8.15
CA LEU A 55 -7.49 16.93 -7.32
C LEU A 55 -7.21 18.19 -8.15
N GLU A 56 -7.49 19.34 -7.55
CA GLU A 56 -7.18 20.64 -8.14
C GLU A 56 -5.69 20.70 -8.54
N PRO A 57 -5.33 21.25 -9.71
CA PRO A 57 -3.95 21.21 -10.21
C PRO A 57 -2.94 21.82 -9.24
N GLY A 58 -3.29 22.92 -8.57
CA GLY A 58 -2.49 23.56 -7.54
C GLY A 58 -2.22 22.63 -6.36
N LEU A 59 -3.27 22.00 -5.80
CA LEU A 59 -3.12 20.98 -4.76
C LEU A 59 -2.21 19.82 -5.19
N SER A 60 -2.41 19.29 -6.40
CA SER A 60 -1.61 18.19 -6.94
C SER A 60 -0.12 18.54 -7.01
N THR A 61 0.20 19.78 -7.40
CA THR A 61 1.57 20.28 -7.44
C THR A 61 2.15 20.42 -6.04
N ARG A 62 1.42 21.01 -5.10
CA ARG A 62 1.88 21.16 -3.71
C ARG A 62 2.14 19.80 -3.03
N ILE A 63 1.32 18.79 -3.30
CA ILE A 63 1.53 17.42 -2.80
C ILE A 63 2.89 16.88 -3.27
N ARG A 64 3.19 17.00 -4.57
CA ARG A 64 4.47 16.53 -5.13
C ARG A 64 5.67 17.31 -4.61
N GLU A 65 5.54 18.63 -4.47
CA GLU A 65 6.58 19.48 -3.90
C GLU A 65 6.86 19.15 -2.45
N ARG A 66 5.81 18.94 -1.63
CA ARG A 66 5.96 18.55 -0.23
C ARG A 66 6.55 17.16 -0.08
N ALA A 67 6.15 16.21 -0.93
CA ALA A 67 6.76 14.88 -0.96
C ALA A 67 8.27 14.98 -1.21
N ARG A 68 8.66 15.78 -2.21
CA ARG A 68 10.06 16.00 -2.58
C ARG A 68 10.86 16.65 -1.46
N SER A 69 10.34 17.69 -0.82
CA SER A 69 11.06 18.37 0.26
C SER A 69 11.26 17.52 1.51
N LEU A 70 10.37 16.54 1.74
CA LEU A 70 10.48 15.58 2.84
C LEU A 70 11.31 14.33 2.48
N GLY A 71 11.66 14.14 1.21
CA GLY A 71 12.38 12.96 0.72
C GLY A 71 11.50 11.70 0.64
N ILE A 72 10.18 11.85 0.47
CA ILE A 72 9.23 10.73 0.42
C ILE A 72 8.50 10.67 -0.93
N SER A 73 7.80 9.57 -1.18
CA SER A 73 6.96 9.44 -2.38
C SER A 73 5.60 10.13 -2.21
N ALA A 74 5.03 10.65 -3.30
CA ALA A 74 3.65 11.14 -3.31
C ALA A 74 2.65 10.03 -2.94
N ALA A 75 2.97 8.77 -3.24
CA ALA A 75 2.20 7.62 -2.79
C ALA A 75 2.13 7.55 -1.26
N SER A 76 3.22 7.83 -0.53
CA SER A 76 3.24 7.81 0.94
C SER A 76 2.25 8.82 1.53
N LEU A 77 2.16 10.01 0.94
CA LEU A 77 1.14 11.02 1.31
C LEU A 77 -0.29 10.51 1.08
N MET A 78 -0.55 9.90 -0.07
CA MET A 78 -1.88 9.37 -0.39
C MET A 78 -2.27 8.19 0.50
N HIS A 79 -1.32 7.32 0.87
CA HIS A 79 -1.56 6.23 1.80
C HIS A 79 -1.89 6.74 3.20
N LEU A 80 -1.17 7.75 3.70
CA LEU A 80 -1.50 8.36 4.98
C LEU A 80 -2.88 9.06 4.92
N ALA A 81 -3.18 9.77 3.84
CA ALA A 81 -4.48 10.39 3.65
C ALA A 81 -5.62 9.35 3.66
N TRP A 82 -5.42 8.20 3.01
CA TRP A 82 -6.37 7.10 3.04
C TRP A 82 -6.49 6.46 4.43
N ALA A 83 -5.36 6.23 5.11
CA ALA A 83 -5.35 5.71 6.49
C ALA A 83 -6.17 6.61 7.43
N LEU A 84 -6.07 7.93 7.29
CA LEU A 84 -6.90 8.87 8.05
C LEU A 84 -8.40 8.71 7.76
N VAL A 85 -8.79 8.46 6.51
CA VAL A 85 -10.19 8.18 6.15
C VAL A 85 -10.66 6.86 6.78
N VAL A 86 -9.86 5.79 6.67
CA VAL A 86 -10.19 4.49 7.28
C VAL A 86 -10.29 4.61 8.80
N ALA A 87 -9.35 5.30 9.44
CA ALA A 87 -9.36 5.52 10.89
C ALA A 87 -10.63 6.24 11.35
N ARG A 88 -11.04 7.29 10.63
CA ARG A 88 -12.24 8.05 10.95
C ARG A 88 -13.54 7.29 10.71
N THR A 89 -13.58 6.42 9.70
CA THR A 89 -14.78 5.64 9.36
C THR A 89 -14.91 4.34 10.16
N THR A 90 -13.82 3.85 10.75
CA THR A 90 -13.80 2.69 11.64
C THR A 90 -13.82 3.07 13.12
N GLY A 91 -13.44 4.31 13.47
CA GLY A 91 -13.22 4.73 14.86
C GLY A 91 -11.94 4.15 15.47
N ARG A 92 -11.03 3.57 14.66
CA ARG A 92 -9.78 2.94 15.10
C ARG A 92 -8.59 3.83 14.79
N GLU A 93 -7.60 3.82 15.66
CA GLU A 93 -6.33 4.51 15.45
C GLU A 93 -5.30 3.62 14.72
N ASP A 94 -5.40 2.30 14.84
CA ASP A 94 -4.58 1.35 14.13
C ASP A 94 -5.39 0.71 13.00
N VAL A 95 -4.99 0.97 11.75
CA VAL A 95 -5.74 0.57 10.56
C VAL A 95 -4.91 -0.23 9.58
N VAL A 96 -5.53 -1.22 8.95
CA VAL A 96 -4.95 -2.05 7.91
C VAL A 96 -5.79 -1.98 6.63
N PHE A 97 -5.15 -1.83 5.48
CA PHE A 97 -5.81 -1.86 4.18
C PHE A 97 -4.86 -2.38 3.10
N GLY A 98 -5.41 -2.86 1.98
CA GLY A 98 -4.61 -3.32 0.85
C GLY A 98 -4.02 -2.17 0.03
N THR A 99 -2.76 -2.31 -0.39
CA THR A 99 -2.14 -1.51 -1.44
C THR A 99 -1.79 -2.37 -2.63
N VAL A 100 -2.08 -1.88 -3.83
CA VAL A 100 -1.76 -2.59 -5.07
C VAL A 100 -0.38 -2.14 -5.55
N LEU A 101 0.55 -3.09 -5.59
CA LEU A 101 1.87 -2.92 -6.17
C LEU A 101 1.89 -3.55 -7.56
N PHE A 102 2.34 -2.76 -8.53
CA PHE A 102 2.66 -3.26 -9.85
C PHE A 102 4.12 -3.71 -9.81
N GLY A 103 4.37 -5.03 -9.83
CA GLY A 103 5.70 -5.66 -9.72
C GLY A 103 6.63 -5.41 -10.92
N ARG A 104 6.66 -4.18 -11.42
CA ARG A 104 7.40 -3.71 -12.60
C ARG A 104 8.66 -2.93 -12.24
N MET A 105 8.93 -2.72 -10.94
CA MET A 105 10.07 -1.95 -10.45
C MET A 105 11.43 -2.62 -10.72
N GLN A 106 11.48 -3.94 -10.90
CA GLN A 106 12.75 -4.68 -11.08
C GLN A 106 13.06 -5.11 -12.52
N GLY A 107 12.14 -4.89 -13.45
CA GLY A 107 12.37 -5.23 -14.84
C GLY A 107 12.95 -4.02 -15.57
N GLY A 108 14.21 -4.11 -16.02
CA GLY A 108 14.83 -3.08 -16.87
C GLY A 108 14.03 -2.81 -18.15
N ALA A 109 14.58 -2.02 -19.09
CA ALA A 109 13.95 -1.43 -20.29
C ALA A 109 13.12 -2.36 -21.25
N GLN A 110 12.91 -3.63 -20.90
CA GLN A 110 12.10 -4.63 -21.59
C GLN A 110 10.87 -5.11 -20.78
N ALA A 111 10.67 -4.63 -19.54
CA ALA A 111 9.53 -5.02 -18.68
C ALA A 111 8.18 -4.46 -19.14
N ASP A 112 8.19 -3.40 -19.95
CA ASP A 112 7.00 -2.77 -20.51
C ASP A 112 6.21 -3.67 -21.49
N ARG A 113 6.76 -4.82 -21.88
CA ARG A 113 6.20 -5.68 -22.95
C ARG A 113 5.59 -7.00 -22.47
N VAL A 114 5.50 -7.26 -21.17
CA VAL A 114 4.90 -8.50 -20.65
C VAL A 114 3.50 -8.23 -20.12
N LEU A 115 2.49 -8.66 -20.88
CA LEU A 115 1.11 -8.85 -20.39
C LEU A 115 1.09 -10.05 -19.44
N GLY A 116 0.76 -9.81 -18.17
CA GLY A 116 0.64 -10.82 -17.12
C GLY A 116 0.12 -10.21 -15.82
N MET A 117 -0.51 -11.02 -14.95
CA MET A 117 -0.98 -10.60 -13.62
C MET A 117 0.23 -10.35 -12.70
N PHE A 118 0.77 -9.13 -12.76
CA PHE A 118 1.81 -8.63 -11.85
C PHE A 118 1.22 -7.71 -10.77
N ILE A 119 -0.07 -7.87 -10.49
CA ILE A 119 -0.78 -7.16 -9.43
C ILE A 119 -0.57 -7.99 -8.17
N ASN A 120 0.17 -7.44 -7.21
CA ASN A 120 0.20 -7.97 -5.86
C ASN A 120 -0.52 -6.97 -4.93
N THR A 121 -1.39 -7.47 -4.08
CA THR A 121 -2.04 -6.64 -3.06
C THR A 121 -1.41 -6.98 -1.71
N LEU A 122 -0.65 -6.03 -1.17
CA LEU A 122 -0.03 -6.19 0.14
C LEU A 122 -0.79 -5.42 1.22
N PRO A 123 -0.83 -5.92 2.45
CA PRO A 123 -1.39 -5.18 3.56
C PRO A 123 -0.47 -4.01 3.96
N VAL A 124 -1.07 -2.85 4.19
CA VAL A 124 -0.45 -1.67 4.79
C VAL A 124 -1.13 -1.44 6.13
N ARG A 125 -0.36 -1.56 7.22
CA ARG A 125 -0.83 -1.21 8.57
C ARG A 125 -0.22 0.11 9.01
N LEU A 126 -1.05 1.06 9.41
CA LEU A 126 -0.64 2.38 9.86
C LEU A 126 -1.38 2.76 11.13
N ARG A 127 -0.65 3.31 12.10
CA ARG A 127 -1.19 3.84 13.34
C ARG A 127 -1.25 5.37 13.29
N ILE A 128 -2.44 5.91 13.47
CA ILE A 128 -2.77 7.32 13.57
C ILE A 128 -2.71 7.73 15.03
N ASP A 129 -1.67 8.46 15.42
CA ASP A 129 -1.46 8.92 16.79
C ASP A 129 -0.99 10.38 16.82
N GLU A 130 -0.58 10.84 18.00
CA GLU A 130 -0.20 12.23 18.25
C GLU A 130 1.20 12.62 17.74
N ARG A 131 1.93 11.73 17.04
CA ARG A 131 3.31 11.99 16.57
C ARG A 131 3.44 13.09 15.50
N GLY A 132 2.31 13.64 15.05
CA GLY A 132 2.26 14.71 14.07
C GLY A 132 2.43 14.23 12.63
N VAL A 133 1.94 15.03 11.68
CA VAL A 133 1.78 14.61 10.27
C VAL A 133 3.12 14.26 9.60
N GLU A 134 4.18 15.01 9.88
CA GLU A 134 5.48 14.74 9.23
C GLU A 134 6.10 13.41 9.69
N ALA A 135 6.04 13.10 10.98
CA ALA A 135 6.53 11.83 11.49
C ALA A 135 5.70 10.66 10.94
N ALA A 136 4.37 10.81 10.90
CA ALA A 136 3.48 9.81 10.31
C ALA A 136 3.79 9.57 8.82
N LEU A 137 4.15 10.62 8.06
CA LEU A 137 4.55 10.50 6.66
C LEU A 137 5.86 9.75 6.48
N ARG A 138 6.86 10.01 7.34
CA ARG A 138 8.14 9.28 7.29
C ARG A 138 7.94 7.80 7.60
N GLN A 139 7.18 7.49 8.66
CA GLN A 139 6.83 6.11 8.99
C GLN A 139 6.07 5.42 7.84
N THR A 140 5.11 6.12 7.23
CA THR A 140 4.36 5.57 6.08
C THR A 140 5.30 5.26 4.92
N HIS A 141 6.25 6.16 4.63
CA HIS A 141 7.24 5.95 3.58
C HIS A 141 8.14 4.74 3.86
N GLU A 142 8.64 4.60 5.08
CA GLU A 142 9.44 3.45 5.53
C GLU A 142 8.66 2.13 5.44
N THR A 143 7.39 2.15 5.83
CA THR A 143 6.49 0.99 5.76
C THR A 143 6.30 0.53 4.31
N LEU A 144 6.04 1.47 3.40
CA LEU A 144 5.89 1.17 1.98
C LEU A 144 7.20 0.68 1.34
N ALA A 145 8.35 1.23 1.76
CA ALA A 145 9.65 0.77 1.29
C ALA A 145 9.96 -0.66 1.76
N ARG A 146 9.65 -1.01 3.02
CA ARG A 146 9.74 -2.39 3.52
C ARG A 146 8.82 -3.32 2.72
N LEU A 147 7.57 -2.92 2.48
CA LEU A 147 6.61 -3.72 1.72
C LEU A 147 7.08 -4.03 0.29
N LEU A 148 7.71 -3.08 -0.40
CA LEU A 148 8.30 -3.30 -1.72
C LEU A 148 9.38 -4.40 -1.70
N HIS A 149 10.13 -4.54 -0.61
CA HIS A 149 11.10 -5.63 -0.47
C HIS A 149 10.43 -7.01 -0.39
N HIS A 150 9.15 -7.04 0.02
CA HIS A 150 8.34 -8.25 0.15
C HIS A 150 7.25 -8.37 -0.94
N GLU A 151 7.38 -7.67 -2.07
CA GLU A 151 6.39 -7.65 -3.16
C GLU A 151 6.23 -8.99 -3.91
N HIS A 152 7.07 -9.98 -3.61
CA HIS A 152 7.07 -11.32 -4.22
C HIS A 152 6.83 -12.45 -3.20
N ALA A 153 6.37 -12.11 -1.99
CA ALA A 153 5.92 -13.06 -0.97
C ALA A 153 4.84 -14.02 -1.51
#